data_AF-A0A1I4WD28-F1
#
_entry.id   AF-A0A1I4WD28-F1
#
_cell.length_a   1.000
_cell.length_b   1.000
_cell.length_c   1.000
_cell.angle_alpha   90.00
_cell.angle_beta   90.00
_cell.angle_gamma   90.00
#
_symmetry.space_group_name_H-M   'P 1'
#
loop_
_entity.id
_entity.type
_entity.pdbx_description
1 polymer ?
#
loop_
_entity_poly.entity_id
_entity_poly.type
_entity_poly.pdbx_seq_one_letter_code
_entity_poly.pdbx_strand_id
1 'polypeptide(L)' 'MFATLKRAAKALRVPTKEEMELAYIYEAGDRYDLEARERNLARRNRNLGF' A
#
# COMPACT_ATOMS: atom_id res chain seq x y z
N MET A 1 -25.84 -15.75 8.94
CA MET A 1 -25.87 -14.27 9.04
C MET A 1 -24.55 -13.67 9.58
N PHE A 2 -23.95 -14.22 10.65
CA PHE A 2 -22.71 -13.67 11.23
C PHE A 2 -21.51 -13.61 10.26
N ALA A 3 -21.34 -14.63 9.41
CA ALA A 3 -20.24 -14.68 8.43
C ALA A 3 -20.30 -13.51 7.43
N THR A 4 -21.49 -13.12 6.99
CA THR A 4 -21.71 -11.98 6.08
C THR A 4 -21.32 -10.66 6.76
N LEU A 5 -21.73 -10.48 8.03
CA LEU A 5 -21.39 -9.32 8.84
C LEU A 5 -19.87 -9.21 9.06
N LYS A 6 -19.20 -10.33 9.35
CA LYS A 6 -17.74 -10.38 9.50
C LYS A 6 -17.02 -10.02 8.20
N ARG A 7 -17.53 -10.46 7.05
CA ARG A 7 -16.97 -10.12 5.73
C ARG A 7 -17.16 -8.64 5.39
N ALA A 8 -18.33 -8.07 5.70
CA ALA A 8 -18.60 -6.65 5.53
C ALA A 8 -17.69 -5.79 6.44
N ALA A 9 -17.52 -6.17 7.71
CA ALA A 9 -16.60 -5.50 8.62
C ALA A 9 -15.14 -5.56 8.15
N LYS A 10 -14.71 -6.70 7.58
CA LYS A 10 -13.37 -6.82 6.98
C LYS A 10 -13.19 -5.94 5.76
N ALA A 11 -14.24 -5.77 4.94
CA ALA A 11 -14.20 -4.94 3.74
C ALA A 11 -14.20 -3.43 4.07
N LEU A 12 -14.88 -3.03 5.14
CA LEU A 12 -14.92 -1.63 5.62
C LEU A 12 -13.73 -1.27 6.51
N ARG A 13 -12.87 -2.24 6.85
CA ARG A 13 -11.70 -2.01 7.68
C ARG A 13 -10.67 -1.19 6.91
N VAL A 14 -10.27 -0.07 7.49
CA VAL A 14 -9.12 0.70 7.01
C VAL A 14 -7.85 -0.11 7.25
N PRO A 15 -7.03 -0.38 6.22
CA PRO A 15 -5.78 -1.11 6.39
C PRO A 15 -4.83 -0.34 7.30
N THR A 16 -4.08 -1.06 8.13
CA THR A 16 -3.05 -0.42 8.97
C THR A 16 -1.85 0.01 8.14
N LYS A 17 -1.01 0.89 8.69
CA LYS A 17 0.21 1.35 8.01
C LYS A 17 1.12 0.18 7.61
N GLU A 18 1.29 -0.80 8.49
CA GLU A 18 2.06 -2.02 8.22
C GLU A 18 1.45 -2.85 7.07
N GLU A 19 0.13 -2.99 7.01
CA GLU A 19 -0.54 -3.71 5.92
C GLU A 19 -0.37 -2.99 4.57
N MET A 20 -0.38 -1.65 4.58
CA MET A 20 -0.12 -0.87 3.39
C MET A 20 1.34 -1.00 2.92
N GLU A 21 2.30 -0.97 3.85
CA GLU A 21 3.73 -1.17 3.55
C GLU A 21 3.98 -2.57 2.99
N LEU A 22 3.41 -3.60 3.61
CA LEU A 22 3.49 -4.97 3.10
C LEU A 22 2.88 -5.08 1.71
N ALA A 23 1.70 -4.49 1.48
CA ALA A 23 1.08 -4.48 0.16
C ALA A 23 1.98 -3.80 -0.89
N TYR A 24 2.61 -2.67 -0.54
CA TYR A 24 3.53 -1.97 -1.43
C TYR A 24 4.76 -2.82 -1.81
N ILE A 25 5.32 -3.55 -0.84
CA ILE A 25 6.44 -4.46 -1.08
C ILE A 25 6.01 -5.67 -1.91
N TYR A 26 4.87 -6.28 -1.60
CA TYR A 26 4.38 -7.50 -2.28
C TYR A 26 3.83 -7.23 -3.68
N GLU A 27 3.36 -6.01 -3.96
CA GLU A 27 2.92 -5.62 -5.30
C GLU A 27 4.11 -5.41 -6.26
N ALA A 28 5.33 -5.25 -5.74
CA ALA A 28 6.52 -5.18 -6.59
C ALA A 28 6.81 -6.57 -7.19
N GLY A 29 6.79 -6.66 -8.52
CA GLY A 29 7.08 -7.91 -9.22
C GLY A 29 8.53 -8.37 -9.06
N ASP A 30 9.45 -7.41 -8.87
CA ASP A 30 10.86 -7.65 -8.61
C ASP A 30 11.50 -6.48 -7.82
N ARG A 31 12.79 -6.61 -7.51
CA ARG A 31 13.57 -5.57 -6.81
C ARG A 31 13.68 -4.27 -7.62
N TYR A 32 13.74 -4.36 -8.95
CA TYR A 32 13.92 -3.19 -9.80
C TYR A 32 12.64 -2.33 -9.87
N ASP A 33 11.46 -2.95 -9.85
CA ASP A 33 10.16 -2.29 -9.74
C ASP A 33 10.07 -1.52 -8.41
N LEU A 34 10.50 -2.14 -7.31
CA LEU A 34 10.53 -1.48 -6.00
C LEU A 34 11.42 -0.23 -6.00
N GLU A 35 12.65 -0.34 -6.52
CA GLU A 35 13.56 0.81 -6.65
C GLU A 35 13.00 1.91 -7.57
N ALA A 36 12.33 1.54 -8.67
CA ALA A 36 11.72 2.49 -9.59
C ALA A 36 10.56 3.25 -8.93
N ARG A 37 9.72 2.55 -8.16
CA ARG A 37 8.63 3.15 -7.38
C ARG A 37 9.17 4.10 -6.32
N GLU A 38 10.21 3.70 -5.57
CA GLU A 38 10.88 4.57 -4.60
C GLU A 38 11.46 5.84 -5.24
N ARG A 39 12.12 5.70 -6.40
CA ARG A 39 12.63 6.86 -7.16
C ARG A 39 11.50 7.80 -7.61
N ASN A 40 10.38 7.25 -8.07
CA ASN A 40 9.21 8.06 -8.45
C ASN A 40 8.60 8.78 -7.25
N LEU A 41 8.54 8.13 -6.10
CA LEU A 41 8.07 8.71 -4.84
C LEU A 41 9.00 9.84 -4.37
N ALA A 42 10.32 9.61 -4.40
CA ALA A 42 11.33 10.61 -4.08
C ALA A 42 11.28 11.82 -5.03
N ARG A 43 11.09 11.59 -6.33
CA ARG A 43 10.88 12.66 -7.33
C ARG A 43 9.60 13.45 -7.08
N ARG A 44 8.50 12.76 -6.76
CA ARG A 44 7.23 13.40 -6.44
C ARG A 44 7.32 14.24 -5.16
N ASN A 45 7.96 13.74 -4.11
CA ASN A 45 8.20 14.50 -2.88
C ASN A 45 9.06 15.74 -3.13
N ARG A 46 10.09 15.62 -3.98
CA ARG A 46 10.91 16.77 -4.38
C ARG A 46 10.10 17.83 -5.14
N ASN A 47 9.18 17.40 -6.02
CA ASN A 47 8.32 18.32 -6.76
C ASN A 47 7.21 18.94 -5.91
N LEU A 48 6.89 18.35 -4.75
CA LEU A 48 5.89 18.87 -3.81
C LEU A 48 6.45 19.87 -2.79
N GLY A 49 7.76 20.15 -2.82
CA GLY A 49 8.36 21.30 -2.14
C GLY A 49 8.05 21.43 -0.65
N PHE A 50 8.20 20.35 0.12
CA PHE A 50 8.33 20.42 1.58
C PHE A 50 9.81 20.47 1.97
#